data_AF-A0AAV0PAM8-F1
#
_entry.id   AF-A0AAV0PAM8-F1
#
_cell.length_a   1.000
_cell.length_b   1.000
_cell.length_c   1.000
_cell.angle_alpha   90.00
_cell.angle_beta   90.00
_cell.angle_gamma   90.00
#
_symmetry.space_group_name_H-M   'P 1'
#
loop_
_entity.id
_entity.type
_entity.pdbx_description
1 polymer ?
#
loop_
_entity_poly.entity_id
_entity_poly.type
_entity_poly.pdbx_seq_one_letter_code
_entity_poly.pdbx_strand_id
1 'polypeptide(L)'
;MPGLTIGDTIPNLQVESTHGVIKLHDFLSNSWTILFSHPGLQPRSKVTYPIISDPNREVIKQLNMVEPDEKDASGNTVPSRALHIVGPDLKIKLSFLYPASTGRNMDEVMRVVESLQRAAKHKVATPANWKPGDPVVISPSVSNEEAKKMFPQGYEAPDLPSGKDYLRFTHVD
;
A
#
# COMPACT_ATOMS: atom_id res chain seq x y z
N MET A 1 -20.03 -7.57 4.99
CA MET A 1 -19.61 -6.60 3.96
C MET A 1 -18.51 -7.27 3.14
N PRO A 2 -18.47 -7.09 1.81
CA PRO A 2 -17.27 -7.46 1.07
C PRO A 2 -16.05 -6.76 1.69
N GLY A 3 -14.89 -7.43 1.72
CA GLY A 3 -13.66 -6.86 2.27
C GLY A 3 -13.23 -5.60 1.54
N LEU A 4 -12.39 -4.78 2.18
CA LEU A 4 -11.83 -3.57 1.58
C LEU A 4 -11.00 -3.90 0.33
N THR A 5 -11.21 -3.13 -0.74
CA THR A 5 -10.53 -3.28 -2.04
C THR A 5 -9.72 -2.04 -2.41
N ILE A 6 -8.91 -2.15 -3.47
CA ILE A 6 -8.13 -1.02 -3.99
C ILE A 6 -9.09 0.06 -4.50
N GLY A 7 -8.88 1.30 -4.06
CA GLY A 7 -9.71 2.46 -4.43
C GLY A 7 -10.80 2.81 -3.42
N ASP A 8 -11.12 1.91 -2.49
CA ASP A 8 -12.06 2.19 -1.40
C ASP A 8 -11.48 3.23 -0.45
N THR A 9 -12.34 4.13 0.03
CA THR A 9 -12.01 5.05 1.13
C THR A 9 -11.93 4.26 2.42
N ILE A 10 -10.82 4.39 3.16
CA ILE A 10 -10.66 3.71 4.44
C ILE A 10 -11.75 4.17 5.44
N PRO A 11 -12.29 3.30 6.31
CA PRO A 11 -13.28 3.70 7.31
C PRO A 11 -12.77 4.80 8.24
N ASN A 12 -13.63 5.78 8.55
CA ASN A 12 -13.29 6.88 9.46
C ASN A 12 -13.52 6.50 10.92
N LEU A 13 -12.62 5.68 11.48
CA LEU A 13 -12.75 5.18 12.84
C LEU A 13 -12.13 6.15 13.85
N GLN A 14 -12.76 6.26 15.03
CA GLN A 14 -12.14 6.83 16.21
C GLN A 14 -11.62 5.68 17.07
N VAL A 15 -10.32 5.69 17.36
CA VAL A 15 -9.61 4.56 17.99
C VAL A 15 -8.72 5.04 19.13
N GLU A 16 -8.65 4.26 20.21
CA GLU A 16 -7.68 4.45 21.27
C GLU A 16 -6.30 3.96 20.82
N SER A 17 -5.25 4.67 21.20
CA SER A 17 -3.88 4.30 20.85
C SER A 17 -2.89 4.66 21.94
N THR A 18 -1.66 4.16 21.80
CA THR A 18 -0.50 4.58 22.61
C THR A 18 -0.20 6.09 22.58
N HIS A 19 -0.76 6.84 21.63
CA HIS A 19 -0.60 8.29 21.51
C HIS A 19 -1.91 9.04 21.82
N GLY A 20 -2.85 8.39 22.52
CA GLY A 20 -4.19 8.90 22.79
C GLY A 20 -5.19 8.56 21.68
N VAL A 21 -6.32 9.23 21.71
CA VAL A 21 -7.42 9.01 20.76
C VAL A 21 -7.05 9.55 19.39
N ILE A 22 -7.17 8.70 18.37
CA ILE A 22 -6.90 9.04 16.98
C ILE A 22 -8.20 8.88 16.18
N LYS A 23 -8.51 9.87 15.34
CA LYS A 23 -9.49 9.73 14.27
C LYS A 23 -8.75 9.44 12.97
N LEU A 24 -9.04 8.30 12.33
CA LEU A 24 -8.23 7.80 11.22
C LEU A 24 -8.13 8.81 10.07
N HIS A 25 -9.21 9.43 9.63
CA HIS A 25 -9.12 10.38 8.51
C HIS A 25 -8.23 11.58 8.86
N ASP A 26 -8.32 12.10 10.07
CA ASP A 26 -7.55 13.27 10.49
C ASP A 26 -6.05 12.92 10.57
N PHE A 27 -5.71 11.71 11.02
CA PHE A 27 -4.33 11.22 11.09
C PHE A 27 -3.73 10.88 9.71
N LEU A 28 -4.53 10.29 8.82
CA LEU A 28 -4.08 9.81 7.51
C LEU A 28 -4.05 10.92 6.45
N SER A 29 -4.83 11.99 6.64
CA SER A 29 -4.97 13.07 5.65
C SER A 29 -3.61 13.70 5.30
N ASN A 30 -3.46 14.10 4.04
CA ASN A 30 -2.28 14.80 3.51
C ASN A 30 -0.95 14.02 3.57
N SER A 31 -0.98 12.73 3.91
CA SER A 31 0.23 11.90 3.94
C SER A 31 -0.03 10.51 3.35
N TRP A 32 1.04 9.86 2.90
CA TRP A 32 1.00 8.43 2.64
C TRP A 32 1.14 7.70 3.97
N THR A 33 0.23 6.76 4.24
CA THR A 33 0.27 6.02 5.50
C THR A 33 0.21 4.52 5.28
N ILE A 34 0.98 3.79 6.09
CA ILE A 34 0.94 2.34 6.20
C ILE A 34 0.17 1.99 7.47
N LEU A 35 -1.00 1.37 7.32
CA LEU A 35 -1.77 0.82 8.44
C LEU A 35 -1.60 -0.70 8.46
N PHE A 36 -1.19 -1.28 9.58
CA PHE A 36 -0.91 -2.72 9.64
C PHE A 36 -1.31 -3.35 10.98
N SER A 37 -1.68 -4.64 10.93
CA SER A 37 -2.07 -5.42 12.09
C SER A 37 -1.01 -6.47 12.46
N HIS A 38 -1.06 -7.02 13.67
CA HIS A 38 -0.23 -8.17 14.05
C HIS A 38 -0.91 -9.01 15.14
N PRO A 39 -0.75 -10.34 15.13
CA PRO A 39 -1.19 -11.19 16.22
C PRO A 39 -0.26 -11.05 17.43
N GLY A 40 -0.79 -10.55 18.55
CA GLY A 40 -0.37 -10.88 19.91
C GLY A 40 1.03 -10.48 20.43
N LEU A 41 1.94 -9.96 19.62
CA LEU A 41 3.28 -9.58 20.08
C LEU A 41 3.38 -8.08 20.33
N GLN A 42 3.51 -7.68 21.61
CA GLN A 42 3.98 -6.33 21.93
C GLN A 42 5.37 -6.12 21.30
N PRO A 43 5.64 -4.95 20.70
CA PRO A 43 6.97 -4.67 20.19
C PRO A 43 8.01 -4.83 21.32
N ARG A 44 9.11 -5.54 21.06
CA ARG A 44 10.20 -5.73 22.03
C ARG A 44 11.00 -4.44 22.29
N SER A 45 10.67 -3.35 21.59
CA SER A 45 11.38 -2.07 21.57
C SER A 45 10.39 -0.91 21.42
N LYS A 46 10.76 0.28 21.91
CA LYS A 46 9.93 1.49 21.73
C LYS A 46 9.77 1.78 20.23
N VAL A 47 8.54 2.01 19.80
CA VAL A 47 8.19 2.41 18.43
C VAL A 47 7.86 3.90 18.39
N THR A 48 8.08 4.52 17.24
CA THR A 48 7.80 5.96 17.00
C THR A 48 6.43 6.20 16.36
N TYR A 49 5.70 5.14 16.03
CA TYR A 49 4.37 5.19 15.43
C TYR A 49 3.30 4.74 16.45
N PRO A 50 2.06 5.22 16.32
CA PRO A 50 0.99 4.82 17.23
C PRO A 50 0.57 3.37 17.02
N ILE A 51 0.34 2.66 18.13
CA ILE A 51 -0.29 1.34 18.16
C ILE A 51 -1.74 1.51 18.60
N ILE A 52 -2.68 1.06 17.77
CA ILE A 52 -4.13 1.09 18.03
C ILE A 52 -4.51 -0.06 18.98
N SER A 53 -5.39 0.23 19.94
CA SER A 53 -6.01 -0.76 20.82
C SER A 53 -7.35 -1.21 20.24
N ASP A 54 -7.49 -2.51 19.97
CA ASP A 54 -8.74 -3.12 19.48
C ASP A 54 -9.15 -4.34 20.34
N PRO A 55 -9.54 -4.12 21.61
CA PRO A 55 -9.93 -5.21 22.51
C PRO A 55 -11.21 -5.91 22.05
N ASN A 56 -12.13 -5.17 21.40
CA ASN A 56 -13.43 -5.68 20.97
C ASN A 56 -13.39 -6.32 19.57
N ARG A 57 -12.24 -6.28 18.88
CA ARG A 57 -12.04 -6.85 17.53
C ARG A 57 -12.91 -6.22 16.45
N GLU A 58 -13.37 -4.98 16.65
CA GLU A 58 -14.23 -4.30 15.70
C GLU A 58 -13.43 -3.53 14.66
N VAL A 59 -12.24 -3.04 15.02
CA VAL A 59 -11.36 -2.34 14.08
C VAL A 59 -10.83 -3.32 13.03
N ILE A 60 -10.34 -4.49 13.45
CA ILE A 60 -9.80 -5.49 12.49
C ILE A 60 -10.87 -6.02 11.53
N LYS A 61 -12.13 -6.14 11.96
CA LYS A 61 -13.24 -6.57 11.10
C LYS A 61 -13.54 -5.50 10.04
N GLN A 62 -13.65 -4.24 10.47
CA GLN A 62 -13.95 -3.12 9.57
C GLN A 62 -12.80 -2.85 8.58
N LEU A 63 -11.57 -3.15 8.99
CA LEU A 63 -10.39 -3.03 8.16
C LEU A 63 -10.05 -4.29 7.37
N ASN A 64 -10.88 -5.34 7.39
CA ASN A 64 -10.59 -6.60 6.68
C ASN A 64 -9.20 -7.21 7.03
N MET A 65 -8.84 -7.15 8.32
CA MET A 65 -7.55 -7.61 8.88
C MET A 65 -7.71 -8.81 9.83
N VAL A 66 -8.73 -9.64 9.60
CA VAL A 66 -9.04 -10.79 10.45
C VAL A 66 -8.25 -12.02 9.98
N GLU A 67 -7.74 -12.80 10.93
CA GLU A 67 -7.19 -14.13 10.66
C GLU A 67 -8.34 -15.15 10.58
N PRO A 68 -8.55 -15.82 9.44
CA PRO A 68 -9.66 -16.76 9.29
C PRO A 68 -9.49 -18.03 10.13
N ASP A 69 -8.26 -18.52 10.26
CA ASP A 69 -7.99 -19.88 10.76
C ASP A 69 -7.52 -19.90 12.23
N GLU A 70 -7.14 -18.75 12.78
CA GLU A 70 -6.67 -18.64 14.17
C GLU A 70 -7.66 -17.90 15.06
N LYS A 71 -7.76 -18.39 16.30
CA LYS A 71 -8.55 -17.78 17.38
C LYS A 71 -7.70 -17.68 18.63
N ASP A 72 -7.99 -16.71 19.47
CA ASP A 72 -7.38 -16.65 20.81
C ASP A 72 -7.93 -17.74 21.73
N ALA A 73 -7.35 -17.88 22.92
CA ALA A 73 -7.75 -18.89 23.90
C ALA A 73 -9.22 -18.79 24.33
N SER A 74 -9.85 -17.62 24.13
CA SER A 74 -11.26 -17.36 24.41
C SER A 74 -12.16 -17.61 23.20
N GLY A 75 -11.61 -18.07 22.07
CA GLY A 75 -12.33 -18.36 20.84
C GLY A 75 -12.64 -17.13 19.97
N ASN A 76 -12.08 -15.95 20.30
CA ASN A 76 -12.28 -14.74 19.50
C ASN A 76 -11.31 -14.70 18.32
N THR A 77 -11.73 -14.02 17.26
CA THR A 77 -10.89 -13.74 16.10
C THR A 77 -9.67 -12.90 16.49
N VAL A 78 -8.52 -13.20 15.90
CA VAL A 78 -7.30 -12.43 16.05
C VAL A 78 -6.99 -11.64 14.77
N PRO A 79 -6.20 -10.55 14.86
CA PRO A 79 -5.66 -9.91 13.67
C PRO A 79 -4.72 -10.84 12.90
N SER A 80 -4.83 -10.85 11.57
CA SER A 80 -3.79 -11.39 10.69
C SER A 80 -2.60 -10.43 10.60
N ARG A 81 -1.62 -10.71 9.74
CA ARG A 81 -0.50 -9.78 9.45
C ARG A 81 -0.80 -8.90 8.24
N ALA A 82 -2.03 -8.40 8.16
CA ALA A 82 -2.47 -7.51 7.10
C ALA A 82 -1.80 -6.13 7.15
N LEU A 83 -1.76 -5.47 6.00
CA LEU A 83 -1.29 -4.10 5.83
C LEU A 83 -2.02 -3.43 4.67
N HIS A 84 -2.45 -2.18 4.86
CA HIS A 84 -2.97 -1.29 3.81
C HIS A 84 -2.06 -0.08 3.65
N ILE A 85 -1.72 0.24 2.41
CA ILE A 85 -1.09 1.49 2.03
C ILE A 85 -2.20 2.45 1.59
N VAL A 86 -2.37 3.53 2.33
CA VAL A 86 -3.41 4.54 2.12
C VAL A 86 -2.77 5.80 1.56
N GLY A 87 -3.33 6.32 0.48
CA GLY A 87 -2.88 7.58 -0.11
C GLY A 87 -3.41 8.81 0.64
N PRO A 88 -2.88 10.00 0.34
CA PRO A 88 -3.36 11.26 0.93
C PRO A 88 -4.84 11.56 0.67
N ASP A 89 -5.43 10.90 -0.33
CA ASP A 89 -6.86 10.95 -0.69
C ASP A 89 -7.72 9.96 0.12
N LEU A 90 -7.16 9.36 1.18
CA LEU A 90 -7.80 8.40 2.08
C LEU A 90 -8.22 7.09 1.42
N LYS A 91 -7.78 6.86 0.17
CA LYS A 91 -8.07 5.63 -0.57
C LYS A 91 -6.97 4.59 -0.41
N ILE A 92 -7.38 3.33 -0.34
CA ILE A 92 -6.46 2.20 -0.34
C ILE A 92 -5.79 2.09 -1.70
N LYS A 93 -4.46 2.08 -1.70
CA LYS A 93 -3.64 1.97 -2.91
C LYS A 93 -3.09 0.57 -3.11
N LEU A 94 -2.83 -0.14 -2.01
CA LEU A 94 -2.33 -1.50 -2.02
C LEU A 94 -2.63 -2.17 -0.69
N SER A 95 -2.85 -3.49 -0.73
CA SER A 95 -3.02 -4.32 0.46
C SER A 95 -2.12 -5.55 0.40
N PHE A 96 -1.50 -5.88 1.52
CA PHE A 96 -0.83 -7.15 1.75
C PHE A 96 -1.61 -7.93 2.79
N LEU A 97 -2.00 -9.17 2.48
CA LEU A 97 -2.70 -10.06 3.41
C LEU A 97 -1.83 -11.28 3.65
N TYR A 98 -1.15 -11.28 4.80
CA TYR A 98 -0.28 -12.37 5.24
C TYR A 98 -0.97 -13.08 6.41
N PRO A 99 -0.96 -14.43 6.44
CA PRO A 99 -1.42 -15.15 7.62
C PRO A 99 -0.50 -14.89 8.81
N ALA A 100 -0.99 -15.15 10.02
CA ALA A 100 -0.23 -15.04 11.27
C ALA A 100 1.10 -15.82 11.25
N SER A 101 1.16 -16.93 10.50
CA SER A 101 2.32 -17.81 10.34
C SER A 101 3.44 -17.22 9.48
N THR A 102 3.17 -16.23 8.63
CA THR A 102 4.14 -15.71 7.66
C THR A 102 4.54 -14.27 7.97
N GLY A 103 5.81 -14.07 8.36
CA GLY A 103 6.37 -12.73 8.55
C GLY A 103 6.35 -11.89 7.26
N ARG A 104 6.13 -10.58 7.41
CA ARG A 104 6.14 -9.63 6.28
C ARG A 104 7.56 -9.30 5.85
N ASN A 105 7.73 -9.02 4.56
CA ASN A 105 8.93 -8.38 4.02
C ASN A 105 8.74 -6.85 4.01
N MET A 106 9.44 -6.13 4.89
CA MET A 106 9.32 -4.66 4.95
C MET A 106 10.07 -3.95 3.83
N ASP A 107 11.09 -4.57 3.23
CA ASP A 107 11.78 -4.00 2.06
C ASP A 107 10.81 -3.92 0.88
N GLU A 108 9.97 -4.95 0.71
CA GLU A 108 8.92 -4.95 -0.31
C GLU A 108 7.88 -3.86 -0.04
N VAL A 109 7.48 -3.66 1.21
CA VAL A 109 6.55 -2.59 1.60
C VAL A 109 7.13 -1.22 1.21
N MET A 110 8.40 -0.96 1.53
CA MET A 110 9.04 0.32 1.16
C MET A 110 9.17 0.48 -0.35
N ARG A 111 9.55 -0.59 -1.07
CA ARG A 111 9.65 -0.60 -2.53
C ARG A 111 8.33 -0.24 -3.20
N VAL A 112 7.21 -0.82 -2.73
CA VAL A 112 5.89 -0.50 -3.31
C VAL A 112 5.39 0.88 -2.93
N VAL A 113 5.72 1.41 -1.74
CA VAL A 113 5.42 2.80 -1.38
C VAL A 113 6.09 3.75 -2.36
N GLU A 114 7.37 3.55 -2.63
CA GLU A 114 8.11 4.38 -3.59
C GLU A 114 7.53 4.26 -5.01
N SER A 115 7.24 3.03 -5.44
CA SER A 115 6.56 2.77 -6.73
C SER A 115 5.23 3.53 -6.83
N LEU A 116 4.38 3.48 -5.80
CA LEU A 116 3.08 4.14 -5.79
C LEU A 116 3.22 5.67 -5.84
N GLN A 117 4.18 6.22 -5.10
CA GLN A 117 4.47 7.66 -5.11
C GLN A 117 5.01 8.12 -6.49
N ARG A 118 5.91 7.36 -7.10
CA ARG A 118 6.43 7.63 -8.46
C ARG A 118 5.31 7.60 -9.50
N ALA A 119 4.48 6.55 -9.48
CA ALA A 119 3.35 6.40 -10.41
C ALA A 119 2.36 7.56 -10.29
N ALA A 120 2.05 7.99 -9.06
CA ALA A 120 1.15 9.11 -8.80
C ALA A 120 1.68 10.45 -9.35
N LYS A 121 3.00 10.64 -9.40
CA LYS A 121 3.64 11.89 -9.86
C LYS A 121 3.88 11.93 -11.39
N HIS A 122 4.25 10.80 -12.01
CA HIS A 122 4.83 10.81 -13.36
C HIS A 122 3.98 10.14 -14.45
N LYS A 123 2.78 9.61 -14.16
CA LYS A 123 1.97 8.79 -15.11
C LYS A 123 2.77 7.60 -15.69
N VAL A 124 3.51 6.93 -14.82
CA VAL A 124 4.30 5.74 -15.14
C VAL A 124 3.84 4.54 -14.32
N ALA A 125 4.27 3.35 -14.70
CA ALA A 125 4.13 2.10 -13.95
C ALA A 125 5.51 1.48 -13.73
N THR A 126 5.72 0.83 -12.60
CA THR A 126 6.97 0.09 -12.33
C THR A 126 6.83 -1.34 -12.87
N PRO A 127 7.83 -1.88 -13.60
CA PRO A 127 7.79 -3.24 -14.10
C PRO A 127 7.94 -4.29 -12.99
N ALA A 128 7.79 -5.57 -13.36
CA ALA A 128 8.03 -6.69 -12.45
C ALA A 128 9.45 -6.62 -11.87
N ASN A 129 9.58 -6.87 -10.56
CA ASN A 129 10.84 -6.83 -9.80
C ASN A 129 11.58 -5.48 -9.82
N TRP A 130 10.92 -4.39 -10.23
CA TRP A 130 11.49 -3.04 -10.25
C TRP A 130 12.07 -2.64 -8.90
N LYS A 131 13.25 -2.04 -8.90
CA LYS A 131 13.89 -1.40 -7.75
C LYS A 131 14.09 0.10 -7.98
N PRO A 132 14.23 0.90 -6.92
CA PRO A 132 14.62 2.30 -7.03
C PRO A 132 15.86 2.47 -7.91
N GLY A 133 15.76 3.31 -8.94
CA GLY A 133 16.80 3.52 -9.95
C GLY A 133 16.58 2.75 -11.27
N ASP A 134 15.81 1.66 -11.25
CA ASP A 134 15.49 0.90 -12.47
C ASP A 134 14.54 1.70 -13.39
N PRO A 135 14.55 1.43 -14.71
CA PRO A 135 13.59 2.02 -15.65
C PRO A 135 12.14 1.72 -15.27
N VAL A 136 11.26 2.69 -15.55
CA VAL A 136 9.80 2.57 -15.43
C VAL A 136 9.15 2.52 -16.81
N VAL A 137 7.90 2.08 -16.86
CA VAL A 137 7.10 2.00 -18.09
C VAL A 137 6.16 3.20 -18.16
N ILE A 138 6.19 3.93 -19.27
CA ILE A 138 5.25 5.03 -19.53
C ILE A 138 3.85 4.45 -19.69
N SER A 139 2.86 5.02 -18.98
CA SER A 139 1.48 4.55 -19.07
C SER A 139 1.02 4.47 -20.54
N PRO A 140 0.35 3.37 -20.96
CA PRO A 140 -0.20 3.25 -22.31
C PRO A 140 -1.21 4.35 -22.67
N SER A 141 -1.79 5.01 -21.66
CA SER A 141 -2.72 6.14 -21.85
C SER A 141 -2.04 7.43 -22.32
N VAL A 142 -0.71 7.52 -22.27
CA VAL A 142 0.06 8.70 -22.68
C VAL A 142 0.41 8.57 -24.16
N SER A 143 0.03 9.54 -24.99
CA SER A 143 0.37 9.55 -26.42
C SER A 143 1.87 9.73 -26.66
N ASN A 144 2.37 9.40 -27.86
CA ASN A 144 3.79 9.56 -28.19
C ASN A 144 4.25 11.03 -28.18
N GLU A 145 3.36 11.97 -28.52
CA GLU A 145 3.67 13.40 -28.44
C GLU A 145 3.76 13.91 -27.00
N GLU A 146 2.85 13.45 -26.13
CA GLU A 146 2.90 13.75 -24.70
C GLU A 146 4.14 13.12 -24.04
N ALA A 147 4.46 11.86 -24.38
CA ALA A 147 5.63 11.17 -23.85
C ALA A 147 6.93 11.95 -24.17
N LYS A 148 7.10 12.44 -25.40
CA LYS A 148 8.25 13.27 -25.79
C LYS A 148 8.36 14.57 -24.99
N LYS A 149 7.23 15.16 -24.60
CA LYS A 149 7.19 16.38 -23.77
C LYS A 149 7.45 16.08 -22.29
N MET A 150 6.90 14.98 -21.78
CA MET A 150 7.01 14.57 -20.38
C MET A 150 8.39 13.99 -20.04
N PHE A 151 9.02 13.32 -21.00
CA PHE A 151 10.30 12.62 -20.85
C PHE A 151 11.32 13.14 -21.88
N PRO A 152 11.80 14.39 -21.74
CA PRO A 152 12.75 14.99 -22.69
C PRO A 152 14.10 14.27 -22.76
N GLN A 153 14.47 13.50 -21.73
CA GLN A 153 15.61 12.59 -21.71
C GLN A 153 15.47 11.41 -22.68
N GLY A 154 14.27 11.18 -23.21
CA GLY A 154 13.96 10.07 -24.10
C GLY A 154 13.38 8.85 -23.38
N TYR A 155 12.97 7.89 -24.20
CA TYR A 155 12.45 6.60 -23.78
C TYR A 155 12.78 5.54 -24.82
N GLU A 156 12.90 4.29 -24.39
CA GLU A 156 13.15 3.13 -25.23
C GLU A 156 11.84 2.39 -25.51
N ALA A 157 11.63 1.99 -26.76
CA ALA A 157 10.48 1.21 -27.18
C ALA A 157 10.99 0.01 -28.00
N PRO A 158 10.89 -1.22 -27.48
CA PRO A 158 11.31 -2.40 -28.22
C PRO A 158 10.31 -2.71 -29.33
N ASP A 159 10.81 -3.21 -30.46
CA ASP A 159 9.97 -3.70 -31.54
C ASP A 159 9.23 -4.97 -31.08
N LEU A 160 7.90 -4.87 -31.05
CA LEU A 160 7.03 -5.98 -30.67
C LEU A 160 6.41 -6.61 -31.93
N PRO A 161 6.19 -7.94 -31.96
CA PRO A 161 5.49 -8.60 -33.07
C PRO A 161 4.09 -8.03 -33.36
N SER A 162 3.47 -7.39 -32.36
CA SER A 162 2.17 -6.72 -32.51
C SER A 162 2.23 -5.42 -33.33
N GLY A 163 3.42 -4.85 -33.57
CA GLY A 163 3.62 -3.53 -34.18
C GLY A 163 3.15 -2.35 -33.30
N LYS A 164 2.77 -2.59 -32.04
CA LYS A 164 2.26 -1.57 -31.12
C LYS A 164 3.35 -1.09 -30.17
N ASP A 165 3.38 0.22 -29.94
CA ASP A 165 4.33 0.93 -29.08
C ASP A 165 3.79 1.19 -27.67
N TYR A 166 3.33 0.12 -26.98
CA TYR A 166 2.79 0.25 -25.62
C TYR A 166 3.83 0.03 -24.53
N LEU A 167 4.94 -0.62 -24.85
CA LEU A 167 5.99 -0.96 -23.90
C LEU A 167 7.12 0.06 -24.00
N ARG A 168 6.96 1.22 -23.37
CA ARG A 168 7.92 2.33 -23.45
C ARG A 168 8.63 2.51 -22.11
N PHE A 169 9.94 2.35 -22.08
CA PHE A 169 10.76 2.45 -20.87
C PHE A 169 11.45 3.80 -20.77
N THR A 170 11.44 4.40 -19.58
CA THR A 170 12.16 5.65 -19.30
C THR A 170 12.65 5.68 -17.85
N HIS A 171 13.55 6.60 -17.52
CA HIS A 171 13.94 6.87 -16.14
C HIS A 171 13.19 8.10 -15.62
N VAL A 172 12.81 8.06 -14.34
CA VAL A 172 12.17 9.18 -13.65
C VAL A 172 12.82 9.36 -12.28
N ASP A 173 12.97 10.62 -11.87
CA ASP A 173 13.52 11.02 -10.55
C ASP A 173 12.50 10.95 -9.42
#